data_AF-A0A3S3S596-F1
#
_entry.id   AF-A0A3S3S596-F1
#
_cell.length_a   1.000
_cell.length_b   1.000
_cell.length_c   1.000
_cell.angle_alpha   90.00
_cell.angle_beta   90.00
_cell.angle_gamma   90.00
#
_symmetry.space_group_name_H-M   'P 1'
#
loop_
_entity.id
_entity.type
_entity.pdbx_description
1 polymer ?
#
loop_
_entity_poly.entity_id
_entity_poly.type
_entity_poly.pdbx_seq_one_letter_code
_entity_poly.pdbx_strand_id
1 'polypeptide(L)'
;MQKCPGIYCGRMLLNEHNYSDCGVCPTGFRSVSSLPNAEHLFTSECVKCSLSLQLYDWFYLLFMALILLVFEWYLIDYSLKRRNLPLEVLSVHLSALFEVVVSSLITVLVTSETKSIFEIKHCGVYRLSDWYTLFFNPSPDFKTTLRCTQESVYPLYSMIFLFYLLSLLLLITVRPFVILKISHKNATKTIYLTMYVIPALAVIHAIFCGLICK
;
A
#
# COMPACT_ATOMS: atom_id res chain seq x y z
N MET A 1 -21.15 -22.03 -18.94
CA MET A 1 -19.96 -21.87 -18.09
C MET A 1 -20.42 -21.61 -16.66
N GLN A 2 -19.83 -22.25 -15.65
CA GLN A 2 -20.30 -22.15 -14.27
C GLN A 2 -19.54 -21.07 -13.50
N LYS A 3 -20.29 -20.20 -12.80
CA LYS A 3 -19.76 -19.15 -11.91
C LYS A 3 -18.83 -19.77 -10.86
N CYS A 4 -17.70 -19.10 -10.56
CA CYS A 4 -16.84 -19.56 -9.47
C CYS A 4 -17.53 -19.33 -8.12
N PRO A 5 -17.32 -20.22 -7.13
CA PRO A 5 -17.75 -19.92 -5.78
C PRO A 5 -16.97 -18.69 -5.30
N GLY A 6 -17.62 -17.75 -4.61
CA GLY A 6 -16.99 -16.53 -4.08
C GLY A 6 -16.81 -15.39 -5.09
N ILE A 7 -16.91 -14.13 -4.62
CA ILE A 7 -16.88 -12.92 -5.46
C ILE A 7 -15.47 -12.54 -5.94
N TYR A 8 -14.44 -12.94 -5.20
CA TYR A 8 -13.03 -12.63 -5.50
C TYR A 8 -12.31 -13.76 -6.25
N CYS A 9 -12.98 -14.88 -6.50
CA CYS A 9 -12.45 -15.96 -7.33
C CYS A 9 -12.69 -15.66 -8.80
N GLY A 10 -11.74 -16.02 -9.66
CA GLY A 10 -11.87 -15.85 -11.10
C GLY A 10 -11.14 -16.94 -11.87
N ARG A 11 -11.29 -16.90 -13.20
CA ARG A 11 -10.60 -17.75 -14.16
C ARG A 11 -9.82 -16.89 -15.14
N MET A 12 -8.66 -17.37 -15.54
CA MET A 12 -7.85 -16.78 -16.60
C MET A 12 -8.23 -17.39 -17.95
N LEU A 13 -8.31 -16.56 -18.99
CA LEU A 13 -8.41 -17.03 -20.37
C LEU A 13 -7.02 -17.52 -20.81
N LEU A 14 -6.88 -18.83 -21.06
CA LEU A 14 -5.62 -19.45 -21.49
C LEU A 14 -5.48 -19.41 -23.02
N ASN A 15 -6.57 -19.75 -23.73
CA ASN A 15 -6.71 -19.69 -25.19
C ASN A 15 -8.13 -19.20 -25.51
N GLU A 16 -8.42 -18.83 -26.77
CA GLU A 16 -9.69 -18.19 -27.18
C GLU A 16 -10.96 -18.83 -26.59
N HIS A 17 -10.98 -20.14 -26.34
CA HIS A 17 -12.09 -20.85 -25.66
C HIS A 17 -11.67 -21.75 -24.48
N ASN A 18 -10.43 -21.68 -24.00
CA ASN A 18 -9.97 -22.49 -22.87
C ASN A 18 -9.71 -21.60 -21.64
N TYR A 19 -10.35 -21.93 -20.52
CA TYR A 19 -10.24 -21.17 -19.28
C TYR A 19 -9.53 -22.01 -18.21
N SER A 20 -8.78 -21.34 -17.35
CA SER A 20 -8.21 -21.98 -16.18
C SER A 20 -9.28 -22.47 -15.22
N ASP A 21 -8.86 -23.29 -14.27
CA ASP A 21 -9.66 -23.59 -13.09
C ASP A 21 -9.95 -22.31 -12.28
N CYS A 22 -11.03 -22.35 -11.49
CA CYS A 22 -11.35 -21.27 -10.57
C CYS A 22 -10.23 -21.10 -9.55
N GLY A 23 -9.71 -19.89 -9.40
CA GLY A 23 -8.65 -19.62 -8.46
C GLY A 23 -8.42 -18.14 -8.23
N VAL A 24 -7.20 -17.82 -7.80
CA VAL A 24 -6.74 -16.47 -7.56
C VAL A 24 -6.42 -15.76 -8.88
N CYS A 25 -6.85 -14.51 -9.04
CA CYS A 25 -6.41 -13.70 -10.17
C CYS A 25 -4.98 -13.18 -9.94
N PRO A 26 -4.16 -13.05 -10.99
CA PRO A 26 -2.81 -12.52 -10.87
C PRO A 26 -2.80 -11.04 -10.47
N THR A 27 -1.65 -10.55 -9.99
CA THR A 27 -1.45 -9.14 -9.62
C THR A 27 -1.76 -8.20 -10.79
N GLY A 28 -2.49 -7.11 -10.53
CA GLY A 28 -2.97 -6.20 -11.58
C GLY A 28 -4.22 -6.68 -12.32
N PHE A 29 -4.81 -7.79 -11.89
CA PHE A 29 -6.09 -8.28 -12.35
C PHE A 29 -7.08 -8.37 -11.18
N ARG A 30 -8.36 -8.38 -11.52
CA ARG A 30 -9.46 -8.50 -10.57
C ARG A 30 -10.54 -9.41 -11.13
N SER A 31 -11.26 -10.11 -10.26
CA SER A 31 -12.42 -10.89 -10.70
C SER A 31 -13.59 -9.99 -11.09
N VAL A 32 -14.18 -10.21 -12.26
CA VAL A 32 -15.37 -9.47 -12.73
C VAL A 32 -16.52 -9.54 -11.74
N SER A 33 -16.69 -10.66 -11.02
CA SER A 33 -17.76 -10.80 -10.03
C SER A 33 -17.62 -9.87 -8.81
N SER A 34 -16.47 -9.21 -8.64
CA SER A 34 -16.26 -8.22 -7.59
C SER A 34 -16.50 -6.77 -8.02
N LEU A 35 -16.79 -6.51 -9.30
CA LEU A 35 -17.17 -5.18 -9.79
C LEU A 35 -18.61 -4.84 -9.37
N PRO A 36 -18.94 -3.55 -9.18
CA PRO A 36 -20.32 -3.13 -8.97
C PRO A 36 -21.17 -3.49 -10.19
N ASN A 37 -22.43 -3.85 -9.96
CA ASN A 37 -23.39 -4.26 -11.00
C ASN A 37 -23.05 -5.56 -11.75
N ALA A 38 -21.98 -6.27 -11.38
CA ALA A 38 -21.59 -7.54 -11.98
C ALA A 38 -22.20 -8.77 -11.26
N GLU A 39 -23.05 -8.57 -10.24
CA GLU A 39 -23.65 -9.65 -9.45
C GLU A 39 -24.51 -10.62 -10.29
N HIS A 40 -25.14 -10.09 -11.35
CA HIS A 40 -25.95 -10.83 -12.31
C HIS A 40 -25.14 -11.52 -13.41
N LEU A 41 -23.82 -11.26 -13.49
CA LEU A 41 -22.98 -11.90 -14.49
C LEU A 41 -22.73 -13.35 -14.08
N PHE A 42 -23.00 -14.27 -15.01
CA PHE A 42 -22.78 -15.71 -14.82
C PHE A 42 -21.31 -16.12 -15.01
N THR A 43 -20.43 -15.19 -15.36
CA THR A 43 -18.99 -15.44 -15.58
C THR A 43 -18.14 -14.83 -14.46
N SER A 44 -17.12 -15.59 -14.04
CA SER A 44 -16.13 -15.19 -13.03
C SER A 44 -14.76 -15.19 -13.69
N GLU A 45 -14.49 -14.19 -14.50
CA GLU A 45 -13.23 -14.05 -15.25
C GLU A 45 -12.32 -13.02 -14.58
N CYS A 46 -11.01 -13.19 -14.74
CA CYS A 46 -10.03 -12.21 -14.28
C CYS A 46 -9.78 -11.16 -15.37
N VAL A 47 -10.07 -9.89 -15.05
CA VAL A 47 -9.88 -8.75 -15.97
C VAL A 47 -8.73 -7.87 -15.50
N LYS A 48 -7.95 -7.34 -16.45
CA LYS A 48 -6.86 -6.41 -16.15
C LYS A 48 -7.42 -5.08 -15.66
N CYS A 49 -6.79 -4.51 -14.65
CA CYS A 49 -7.16 -3.22 -14.10
C CYS A 49 -6.75 -2.08 -15.04
N SER A 50 -7.70 -1.21 -15.37
CA SER A 50 -7.54 -0.19 -16.42
C SER A 50 -7.89 1.23 -15.96
N LEU A 51 -8.45 1.38 -14.75
CA LEU A 51 -8.82 2.67 -14.18
C LEU A 51 -7.57 3.49 -13.88
N SER A 52 -7.65 4.80 -14.09
CA SER A 52 -6.61 5.76 -13.71
C SER A 52 -6.89 6.34 -12.34
N LEU A 53 -5.84 6.56 -11.53
CA LEU A 53 -5.94 7.21 -10.22
C LEU A 53 -6.75 8.52 -10.30
N GLN A 54 -7.75 8.63 -9.45
CA GLN A 54 -8.53 9.85 -9.29
C GLN A 54 -7.86 10.79 -8.26
N LEU A 55 -8.33 12.04 -8.18
CA LEU A 55 -7.83 13.01 -7.19
C LEU A 55 -7.92 12.49 -5.75
N TYR A 56 -8.98 11.73 -5.43
CA TYR A 56 -9.15 11.14 -4.11
C TYR A 56 -8.04 10.15 -3.76
N ASP A 57 -7.65 9.30 -4.71
CA ASP A 57 -6.61 8.31 -4.52
C ASP A 57 -5.24 8.98 -4.28
N TRP A 58 -4.96 10.09 -4.98
CA TRP A 58 -3.77 10.91 -4.72
C TRP A 58 -3.78 11.54 -3.33
N PHE A 59 -4.91 12.07 -2.87
CA PHE A 59 -5.02 12.60 -1.51
C PHE A 59 -4.85 11.52 -0.46
N TYR A 60 -5.36 10.31 -0.72
CA TYR A 60 -5.13 9.16 0.14
C TYR A 60 -3.63 8.82 0.25
N LEU A 61 -2.92 8.71 -0.88
CA LEU A 61 -1.47 8.44 -0.86
C LEU A 61 -0.69 9.55 -0.14
N LEU A 62 -1.05 10.81 -0.38
CA LEU A 62 -0.46 11.97 0.30
C LEU A 62 -0.71 11.92 1.81
N PHE A 63 -1.93 11.59 2.23
CA PHE A 63 -2.30 11.46 3.63
C PHE A 63 -1.46 10.40 4.34
N MET A 64 -1.26 9.23 3.72
CA MET A 64 -0.44 8.15 4.29
C MET A 64 1.04 8.56 4.43
N ALA A 65 1.58 9.32 3.47
CA ALA A 65 2.93 9.87 3.54
C ALA A 65 3.06 10.96 4.62
N LEU A 66 2.07 11.85 4.72
CA LEU A 66 2.03 12.93 5.72
C LEU A 66 1.93 12.38 7.15
N ILE A 67 1.15 11.33 7.38
CA ILE A 67 1.09 10.67 8.68
C ILE A 67 2.50 10.25 9.12
N LEU A 68 3.24 9.54 8.26
CA LEU A 68 4.59 9.11 8.60
C LEU A 68 5.49 10.32 8.90
N LEU A 69 5.47 11.34 8.05
CA LEU A 69 6.28 12.55 8.22
C LEU A 69 5.99 13.27 9.55
N VAL A 70 4.71 13.44 9.89
CA VAL A 70 4.29 14.09 11.14
C VAL A 70 4.74 13.28 12.34
N PHE A 71 4.59 11.96 12.30
CA PHE A 71 5.13 11.10 13.34
C PHE A 71 6.66 11.26 13.44
N GLU A 72 7.40 11.19 12.34
CA GLU A 72 8.85 11.35 12.38
C GLU A 72 9.31 12.68 12.97
N TRP A 73 8.68 13.79 12.57
CA TRP A 73 8.97 15.11 13.16
C TRP A 73 8.64 15.15 14.65
N TYR A 74 7.49 14.61 15.05
CA TYR A 74 7.15 14.49 16.47
C TYR A 74 8.19 13.69 17.25
N LEU A 75 8.69 12.56 16.72
CA LEU A 75 9.71 11.74 17.36
C LEU A 75 11.06 12.45 17.45
N ILE A 76 11.40 13.26 16.45
CA ILE A 76 12.62 14.10 16.44
C ILE A 76 12.52 15.14 17.56
N ASP A 77 11.43 15.90 17.63
CA ASP A 77 11.21 16.91 18.66
C ASP A 77 11.17 16.31 20.06
N TYR A 78 10.47 15.18 20.21
CA TYR A 78 10.39 14.43 21.46
C TYR A 78 11.77 13.95 21.94
N SER A 79 12.62 13.50 21.01
CA SER A 79 13.95 12.95 21.34
C SER A 79 14.98 14.04 21.64
N LEU A 80 14.92 15.16 20.92
CA LEU A 80 15.91 16.23 21.04
C LEU A 80 15.57 17.22 22.17
N LYS A 81 14.30 17.29 22.62
CA LYS A 81 13.83 18.08 23.78
C LYS A 81 14.33 19.55 23.79
N ARG A 82 14.49 20.16 22.61
CA ARG A 82 14.87 21.58 22.49
C ARG A 82 13.67 22.42 22.07
N ARG A 83 13.50 23.58 22.71
CA ARG A 83 12.49 24.59 22.33
C ARG A 83 12.91 25.47 21.16
N ASN A 84 14.21 25.54 20.87
CA ASN A 84 14.77 26.31 19.76
C ASN A 84 15.07 25.37 18.59
N LEU A 85 14.94 25.85 17.35
CA LEU A 85 15.29 25.17 16.09
C LEU A 85 16.70 25.58 15.61
N PRO A 86 17.79 25.06 16.20
CA PRO A 86 19.12 25.27 15.64
C PRO A 86 19.25 24.54 14.29
N LEU A 87 20.20 24.97 13.46
CA LEU A 87 20.50 24.39 12.14
C LEU A 87 20.68 22.87 12.17
N GLU A 88 21.22 22.35 13.28
CA GLU A 88 21.36 20.93 13.59
C GLU A 88 20.02 20.19 13.62
N VAL A 89 19.04 20.70 14.37
CA VAL A 89 17.71 20.08 14.49
C VAL A 89 16.96 20.20 13.16
N LEU A 90 17.11 21.33 12.47
CA LEU A 90 16.54 21.54 11.14
C LEU A 90 17.10 20.52 10.13
N SER A 91 18.38 20.18 10.22
CA SER A 91 19.01 19.20 9.32
C SER A 91 18.41 17.79 9.50
N VAL A 92 18.04 17.39 10.72
CA VAL A 92 17.35 16.10 10.95
C VAL A 92 15.91 16.12 10.41
N HIS A 93 15.19 17.22 10.57
CA HIS A 93 13.85 17.39 9.99
C HIS A 93 13.86 17.35 8.46
N LEU A 94 14.85 18.01 7.84
CA LEU A 94 15.06 17.98 6.40
C LEU A 94 15.46 16.58 5.92
N SER A 95 16.25 15.83 6.69
CA SER A 95 16.54 14.41 6.41
C SER A 95 15.27 13.58 6.38
N ALA A 96 14.41 13.70 7.40
CA ALA A 96 13.13 13.00 7.45
C ALA A 96 12.22 13.34 6.25
N LEU A 97 12.11 14.64 5.92
CA LEU A 97 11.36 15.08 4.75
C LEU A 97 11.92 14.49 3.45
N PHE A 98 13.25 14.51 3.29
CA PHE A 98 13.92 13.93 2.13
C PHE A 98 13.68 12.42 2.03
N GLU A 99 13.82 11.67 3.12
CA GLU A 99 13.58 10.23 3.19
C GLU A 99 12.15 9.89 2.76
N VAL A 100 11.15 10.62 3.25
CA VAL A 100 9.72 10.45 2.90
C VAL A 100 9.46 10.79 1.44
N VAL A 101 9.95 11.93 0.95
CA VAL A 101 9.75 12.37 -0.44
C VAL A 101 10.41 11.42 -1.43
N VAL A 102 11.64 10.98 -1.16
CA VAL A 102 12.34 10.03 -2.04
C VAL A 102 11.64 8.67 -2.02
N SER A 103 11.20 8.19 -0.84
CA SER A 103 10.44 6.94 -0.75
C SER A 103 9.14 6.97 -1.53
N SER A 104 8.39 8.08 -1.46
CA SER A 104 7.12 8.21 -2.18
C SER A 104 7.33 8.28 -3.69
N LEU A 105 8.33 9.03 -4.15
CA LEU A 105 8.69 9.09 -5.57
C LEU A 105 9.13 7.73 -6.12
N ILE A 106 9.99 7.00 -5.40
CA ILE A 106 10.42 5.66 -5.80
C ILE A 106 9.23 4.70 -5.83
N THR A 107 8.34 4.73 -4.83
CA THR A 107 7.15 3.88 -4.76
C THR A 107 6.25 4.09 -5.99
N VAL A 108 5.97 5.34 -6.32
CA VAL A 108 5.16 5.73 -7.49
C VAL A 108 5.83 5.26 -8.78
N LEU A 109 7.15 5.46 -8.91
CA LEU A 109 7.90 5.07 -10.10
C LEU A 109 7.93 3.54 -10.29
N VAL A 110 8.15 2.77 -9.23
CA VAL A 110 8.19 1.30 -9.27
C VAL A 110 6.82 0.72 -9.63
N THR A 111 5.75 1.37 -9.20
CA THR A 111 4.37 0.90 -9.44
C THR A 111 3.83 1.36 -10.80
N SER A 112 4.41 2.39 -11.40
CA SER A 112 4.00 2.89 -12.72
C SER A 112 4.32 1.88 -13.82
N GLU A 113 3.32 1.53 -14.67
CA GLU A 113 3.54 0.61 -15.80
C GLU A 113 4.40 1.25 -16.91
N THR A 114 4.28 2.57 -17.13
CA THR A 114 4.89 3.29 -18.27
C THR A 114 6.08 4.17 -17.91
N LYS A 115 6.70 4.02 -16.73
CA LYS A 115 7.70 4.97 -16.16
C LYS A 115 7.21 6.43 -16.07
N SER A 116 5.93 6.68 -16.35
CA SER A 116 5.27 7.96 -16.21
C SER A 116 4.54 8.02 -14.87
N ILE A 117 4.78 9.08 -14.11
CA ILE A 117 4.24 9.30 -12.76
C ILE A 117 2.70 9.38 -12.76
N PHE A 118 2.11 9.81 -13.88
CA PHE A 118 0.68 10.11 -13.98
C PHE A 118 -0.20 8.94 -14.47
N GLU A 119 0.39 7.81 -14.87
CA GLU A 119 -0.32 6.71 -15.50
C GLU A 119 -0.34 5.42 -14.65
N ILE A 120 -0.66 5.55 -13.37
CA ILE A 120 -0.86 4.37 -12.51
C ILE A 120 -2.25 3.80 -12.78
N LYS A 121 -2.29 2.52 -13.15
CA LYS A 121 -3.52 1.74 -13.30
C LYS A 121 -3.91 1.13 -11.98
N HIS A 122 -5.19 1.22 -11.62
CA HIS A 122 -5.73 0.61 -10.41
C HIS A 122 -7.05 -0.12 -10.67
N CYS A 123 -7.45 -0.96 -9.73
CA CYS A 123 -8.63 -1.82 -9.84
C CYS A 123 -9.91 -1.22 -9.23
N GLY A 124 -9.83 0.01 -8.71
CA GLY A 124 -10.93 0.68 -8.01
C GLY A 124 -11.25 0.09 -6.63
N VAL A 125 -11.95 0.88 -5.82
CA VAL A 125 -12.47 0.46 -4.51
C VAL A 125 -13.98 0.62 -4.54
N TYR A 126 -14.72 -0.46 -4.28
CA TYR A 126 -16.18 -0.46 -4.35
C TYR A 126 -16.83 -0.93 -3.05
N ARG A 127 -16.16 -1.81 -2.31
CA ARG A 127 -16.66 -2.37 -1.05
C ARG A 127 -15.54 -2.40 -0.02
N LEU A 128 -15.91 -2.31 1.25
CA LEU A 128 -14.98 -2.52 2.36
C LEU A 128 -14.30 -3.91 2.29
N SER A 129 -15.02 -4.92 1.81
CA SER A 129 -14.53 -6.28 1.63
C SER A 129 -13.37 -6.39 0.64
N ASP A 130 -13.20 -5.41 -0.26
CA ASP A 130 -12.14 -5.42 -1.28
C ASP A 130 -10.73 -5.29 -0.68
N TRP A 131 -10.64 -4.66 0.50
CA TRP A 131 -9.40 -4.56 1.27
C TRP A 131 -9.06 -5.83 2.03
N TYR A 132 -10.05 -6.69 2.28
CA TYR A 132 -9.92 -7.85 3.16
C TYR A 132 -10.40 -9.15 2.50
N THR A 133 -10.00 -9.38 1.25
CA THR A 133 -10.41 -10.54 0.44
C THR A 133 -10.11 -11.88 1.11
N LEU A 134 -9.14 -11.92 2.02
CA LEU A 134 -8.79 -13.09 2.84
C LEU A 134 -9.99 -13.66 3.60
N PHE A 135 -10.89 -12.82 4.11
CA PHE A 135 -12.07 -13.24 4.86
C PHE A 135 -13.22 -13.73 3.99
N PHE A 136 -13.13 -13.54 2.67
CA PHE A 136 -14.18 -13.88 1.70
C PHE A 136 -13.79 -15.08 0.83
N ASN A 137 -12.87 -15.92 1.30
CA ASN A 137 -12.54 -17.19 0.66
C ASN A 137 -13.71 -18.19 0.81
N PRO A 138 -14.25 -18.73 -0.29
CA PRO A 138 -15.37 -19.65 -0.24
C PRO A 138 -14.96 -21.08 0.13
N SER A 139 -15.89 -21.82 0.73
CA SER A 139 -15.76 -23.24 1.08
C SER A 139 -16.86 -24.07 0.42
N PRO A 140 -16.79 -24.32 -0.91
CA PRO A 140 -17.77 -25.16 -1.59
C PRO A 140 -17.87 -26.53 -0.90
N ASP A 141 -19.11 -26.95 -0.63
CA ASP A 141 -19.47 -28.21 0.02
C ASP A 141 -18.79 -28.49 1.37
N PHE A 142 -18.23 -27.47 2.03
CA PHE A 142 -17.48 -27.57 3.29
C PHE A 142 -16.30 -28.57 3.29
N LYS A 143 -15.89 -29.06 2.12
CA LYS A 143 -14.81 -30.06 1.98
C LYS A 143 -13.45 -29.42 1.72
N THR A 144 -13.42 -28.34 0.92
CA THR A 144 -12.17 -27.67 0.52
C THR A 144 -12.38 -26.16 0.47
N THR A 145 -11.49 -25.39 1.10
CA THR A 145 -11.48 -23.92 0.98
C THR A 145 -10.73 -23.52 -0.28
N LEU A 146 -11.41 -22.85 -1.22
CA LEU A 146 -10.74 -22.28 -2.39
C LEU A 146 -10.07 -20.97 -1.98
N ARG A 147 -8.76 -20.85 -2.20
CA ARG A 147 -7.98 -19.66 -1.82
C ARG A 147 -7.97 -18.68 -2.98
N CYS A 148 -8.73 -17.60 -2.85
CA CYS A 148 -8.88 -16.54 -3.85
C CYS A 148 -8.45 -15.18 -3.29
N THR A 149 -7.59 -15.19 -2.27
CA THR A 149 -7.05 -13.97 -1.67
C THR A 149 -6.14 -13.27 -2.66
N GLN A 150 -6.54 -12.07 -3.04
CA GLN A 150 -5.82 -11.20 -3.97
C GLN A 150 -5.98 -9.75 -3.53
N GLU A 151 -5.09 -8.89 -4.00
CA GLU A 151 -5.21 -7.45 -3.85
C GLU A 151 -6.27 -6.90 -4.82
N SER A 152 -7.54 -6.91 -4.41
CA SER A 152 -8.63 -6.41 -5.27
C SER A 152 -8.59 -4.90 -5.49
N VAL A 153 -7.89 -4.17 -4.60
CA VAL A 153 -7.67 -2.72 -4.69
C VAL A 153 -6.30 -2.36 -5.28
N TYR A 154 -5.69 -3.29 -6.02
CA TYR A 154 -4.34 -3.09 -6.56
C TYR A 154 -4.22 -1.77 -7.32
N PRO A 155 -3.11 -1.00 -7.16
CA PRO A 155 -1.95 -1.27 -6.29
C PRO A 155 -2.01 -0.50 -4.94
N LEU A 156 -3.15 0.07 -4.57
CA LEU A 156 -3.26 1.05 -3.48
C LEU A 156 -2.88 0.49 -2.10
N TYR A 157 -3.07 -0.81 -1.87
CA TYR A 157 -2.71 -1.46 -0.62
C TYR A 157 -1.20 -1.72 -0.58
N SER A 158 -0.67 -2.40 -1.61
CA SER A 158 0.76 -2.77 -1.68
C SER A 158 1.69 -1.56 -1.78
N MET A 159 1.26 -0.45 -2.41
CA MET A 159 2.04 0.78 -2.50
C MET A 159 2.44 1.33 -1.12
N ILE A 160 1.54 1.30 -0.14
CA ILE A 160 1.83 1.85 1.19
C ILE A 160 2.89 1.00 1.92
N PHE A 161 2.83 -0.33 1.79
CA PHE A 161 3.86 -1.20 2.36
C PHE A 161 5.21 -1.02 1.68
N LEU A 162 5.24 -0.86 0.36
CA LEU A 162 6.46 -0.56 -0.39
C LEU A 162 7.05 0.79 0.08
N PHE A 163 6.21 1.81 0.23
CA PHE A 163 6.62 3.11 0.77
C PHE A 163 7.24 2.99 2.17
N TYR A 164 6.59 2.28 3.10
CA TYR A 164 7.13 2.08 4.45
C TYR A 164 8.44 1.30 4.46
N LEU A 165 8.57 0.28 3.59
CA LEU A 165 9.83 -0.45 3.43
C LEU A 165 10.95 0.46 2.94
N LEU A 166 10.70 1.27 1.91
CA LEU A 166 11.67 2.22 1.38
C LEU A 166 12.03 3.30 2.41
N SER A 167 11.06 3.81 3.16
CA SER A 167 11.31 4.77 4.25
C SER A 167 12.17 4.15 5.34
N LEU A 168 11.95 2.89 5.69
CA LEU A 168 12.80 2.18 6.65
C LEU A 168 14.24 2.01 6.13
N LEU A 169 14.41 1.67 4.85
CA LEU A 169 15.73 1.55 4.23
C LEU A 169 16.47 2.89 4.19
N LEU A 170 15.77 3.97 3.82
CA LEU A 170 16.35 5.31 3.81
C LEU A 170 16.64 5.83 5.22
N LEU A 171 15.79 5.51 6.20
CA LEU A 171 16.03 5.80 7.62
C LEU A 171 17.34 5.16 8.11
N ILE A 172 17.57 3.89 7.78
CA ILE A 172 18.75 3.14 8.24
C ILE A 172 20.01 3.57 7.49
N THR A 173 19.88 4.11 6.27
CA THR A 173 21.03 4.54 5.46
C THR A 173 21.32 6.02 5.64
N VAL A 174 20.39 6.92 5.30
CA VAL A 174 20.58 8.38 5.27
C VAL A 174 20.70 8.98 6.67
N ARG A 175 19.80 8.63 7.59
CA ARG A 175 19.72 9.29 8.91
C ARG A 175 20.99 9.13 9.75
N PRO A 176 21.67 7.97 9.81
CA PRO A 176 22.96 7.86 10.47
C PRO A 176 24.02 8.80 9.90
N PHE A 177 24.13 8.96 8.57
CA PHE A 177 25.10 9.88 7.98
C PHE A 177 24.85 11.33 8.39
N VAL A 178 23.58 11.73 8.50
CA VAL A 178 23.18 13.07 8.96
C VAL A 178 23.51 13.24 10.45
N ILE A 179 23.22 12.24 11.28
CA ILE A 179 23.49 12.28 12.73
C ILE A 179 25.00 12.34 13.03
N LEU A 180 25.82 11.62 12.27
CA LEU A 180 27.28 11.66 12.40
C LEU A 180 27.83 13.08 12.21
N LYS A 181 27.20 13.90 11.36
CA LYS A 181 27.59 15.31 11.17
C LYS A 181 27.10 16.25 12.27
N ILE A 182 26.05 15.88 12.99
CA ILE A 182 25.33 16.76 13.94
C ILE A 182 25.79 16.57 15.39
N SER A 183 26.60 15.53 15.69
CA SER A 183 27.25 15.31 17.00
C SER A 183 26.33 15.42 18.23
N HIS A 184 25.06 14.99 18.11
CA HIS A 184 24.10 15.04 19.21
C HIS A 184 23.83 13.64 19.78
N LYS A 185 24.18 13.42 21.05
CA LYS A 185 24.07 12.11 21.73
C LYS A 185 22.66 11.52 21.72
N ASN A 186 21.62 12.36 21.71
CA ASN A 186 20.22 11.90 21.68
C ASN A 186 19.66 11.70 20.27
N ALA A 187 20.36 12.11 19.21
CA ALA A 187 19.82 12.00 17.85
C ALA A 187 19.72 10.54 17.39
N THR A 188 20.58 9.65 17.89
CA THR A 188 20.48 8.20 17.62
C THR A 188 19.16 7.59 18.11
N LYS A 189 18.55 8.14 19.17
CA LYS A 189 17.23 7.70 19.67
C LYS A 189 16.13 7.87 18.62
N THR A 190 16.25 8.87 17.75
CA THR A 190 15.28 9.10 16.67
C THR A 190 15.22 7.92 15.71
N ILE A 191 16.37 7.32 15.35
CA ILE A 191 16.43 6.15 14.47
C ILE A 191 15.69 4.98 15.11
N TYR A 192 16.04 4.63 16.35
CA TYR A 192 15.42 3.50 17.04
C TYR A 192 13.91 3.68 17.20
N LEU A 193 13.47 4.88 17.57
CA LEU A 193 12.06 5.15 17.78
C LEU A 193 11.26 5.11 16.47
N THR A 194 11.78 5.72 15.40
CA THR A 194 11.16 5.65 14.06
C THR A 194 11.13 4.21 13.52
N MET A 195 12.18 3.41 13.78
CA MET A 195 12.23 2.00 13.39
C MET A 195 11.12 1.16 14.02
N TYR A 196 10.63 1.51 15.22
CA TYR A 196 9.45 0.86 15.81
C TYR A 196 8.12 1.42 15.29
N VAL A 197 8.07 2.73 15.00
CA VAL A 197 6.84 3.38 14.52
C VAL A 197 6.46 2.97 13.10
N ILE A 198 7.42 2.78 12.19
CA ILE A 198 7.12 2.37 10.81
C ILE A 198 6.36 1.02 10.75
N PRO A 199 6.84 -0.07 11.39
CA PRO A 199 6.08 -1.33 11.45
C PRO A 199 4.72 -1.18 12.15
N ALA A 200 4.63 -0.37 13.21
CA ALA A 200 3.36 -0.12 13.88
C ALA A 200 2.34 0.56 12.94
N LEU A 201 2.78 1.55 12.15
CA LEU A 201 1.97 2.19 11.12
C LEU A 201 1.57 1.21 10.01
N ALA A 202 2.46 0.30 9.62
CA ALA A 202 2.14 -0.75 8.66
C ALA A 202 1.04 -1.70 9.17
N VAL A 203 1.07 -2.08 10.45
CA VAL A 203 0.02 -2.89 11.08
C VAL A 203 -1.30 -2.12 11.16
N ILE A 204 -1.26 -0.85 11.58
CA ILE A 204 -2.44 0.02 11.60
C ILE A 204 -3.05 0.13 10.19
N HIS A 205 -2.21 0.34 9.17
CA HIS A 205 -2.65 0.36 7.79
C HIS A 205 -3.30 -0.97 7.38
N ALA A 206 -2.66 -2.10 7.70
CA ALA A 206 -3.20 -3.42 7.38
C ALA A 206 -4.59 -3.68 7.98
N ILE A 207 -4.91 -3.10 9.14
CA ILE A 207 -6.18 -3.30 9.87
C ILE A 207 -7.24 -2.25 9.50
N PHE A 208 -6.82 -1.02 9.19
CA PHE A 208 -7.72 0.13 9.08
C PHE A 208 -7.77 0.77 7.69
N CYS A 209 -6.98 0.30 6.72
CA CYS A 209 -6.96 0.83 5.35
C CYS A 209 -8.34 0.95 4.71
N GLY A 210 -9.21 -0.04 4.92
CA GLY A 210 -10.55 -0.05 4.37
C GLY A 210 -11.54 0.93 5.02
N LEU A 211 -11.23 1.51 6.20
CA LEU A 211 -12.15 2.46 6.84
C LEU A 211 -12.18 3.82 6.15
N ILE A 212 -11.15 4.14 5.38
CA ILE A 212 -11.03 5.39 4.60
C ILE A 212 -11.58 5.14 3.18
N CYS A 213 -12.70 4.42 3.07
CA CYS A 213 -13.36 4.16 1.79
C CYS A 213 -14.42 5.21 1.49
N LYS A 214 -14.61 5.43 0.18
CA LYS A 214 -15.69 6.22 -0.40
C LYS A 214 -17.03 5.48 -0.33
#